data_AF-A0A199VF24-F1
#
_entry.id   AF-A0A199VF24-F1
#
_cell.length_a   1.000
_cell.length_b   1.000
_cell.length_c   1.000
_cell.angle_alpha   90.00
_cell.angle_beta   90.00
_cell.angle_gamma   90.00
#
_symmetry.space_group_name_H-M   'P 1'
#
loop_
_entity.id
_entity.type
_entity.pdbx_description
1 polymer ?
#
loop_
_entity_poly.entity_id
_entity_poly.type
_entity_poly.pdbx_seq_one_letter_code
_entity_poly.pdbx_strand_id
1 'polypeptide(L)'
;MVGAKVGGRGAAAEDGAEVPGGLLLGRGAGAGRGAEGIVDAAIRHLYSPDLKAGWGIHVVQEVKLLARKEDREGLDAAIQELVDVGVLRETAMESIYKERCIAVNDGPSWAKYMSTSGSPEDEYDIITLQYTEEGLLSIDENRDGHAAAFGDDIAIECLATEFKREVYVVQAHGSDAMVDEDNCVFFLPHRPRGQICETPIFLFMKGTGWCGAGADHYEPLIANPIPLISPERAAVVL
;
A
#
# COMPACT_ATOMS: atom_id res chain seq x y z
N MET A 1 18.74 -53.30 -14.86
CA MET A 1 19.20 -53.75 -16.18
C MET A 1 18.13 -53.37 -17.19
N VAL A 2 18.53 -52.65 -18.26
CA VAL A 2 17.72 -52.22 -19.43
C VAL A 2 16.63 -51.17 -19.14
N GLY A 3 16.51 -50.03 -19.82
CA GLY A 3 17.21 -49.47 -20.99
C GLY A 3 16.70 -48.05 -21.27
N ALA A 4 17.54 -47.24 -21.92
CA ALA A 4 17.32 -45.82 -22.22
C ALA A 4 16.38 -45.58 -23.42
N LYS A 5 15.79 -44.37 -23.50
CA LYS A 5 15.70 -43.63 -24.77
C LYS A 5 15.60 -42.12 -24.56
N VAL A 6 16.54 -41.39 -25.16
CA VAL A 6 16.56 -39.93 -25.36
C VAL A 6 16.17 -39.64 -26.81
N GLY A 7 15.47 -38.53 -27.03
CA GLY A 7 15.23 -37.87 -28.33
C GLY A 7 13.82 -37.27 -28.38
N GLY A 8 13.59 -36.01 -28.75
CA GLY A 8 14.46 -34.99 -29.30
C GLY A 8 13.77 -33.61 -29.30
N ARG A 9 14.54 -32.59 -29.69
CA ARG A 9 14.15 -31.17 -29.79
C ARG A 9 13.06 -30.92 -30.84
N GLY A 10 12.07 -30.11 -30.49
CA GLY A 10 11.17 -29.41 -31.40
C GLY A 10 11.14 -27.93 -31.02
N ALA A 11 11.24 -27.06 -32.02
CA ALA A 11 11.39 -25.61 -31.89
C ALA A 11 10.04 -24.87 -31.97
N ALA A 12 10.07 -23.66 -31.39
CA ALA A 12 9.25 -22.47 -31.68
C ALA A 12 7.74 -22.48 -31.36
N ALA A 13 7.38 -21.68 -30.36
CA ALA A 13 6.38 -20.62 -30.50
C ALA A 13 6.72 -19.52 -29.48
N GLU A 14 7.25 -18.40 -29.97
CA GLU A 14 7.28 -17.14 -29.23
C GLU A 14 5.85 -16.62 -29.20
N ASP A 15 5.19 -16.67 -28.04
CA ASP A 15 3.99 -15.88 -27.79
C ASP A 15 4.43 -14.68 -26.96
N GLY A 16 4.58 -13.54 -27.63
CA GLY A 16 4.76 -12.25 -27.01
C GLY A 16 3.49 -11.90 -26.24
N ALA A 17 3.55 -11.99 -24.92
CA ALA A 17 2.53 -11.40 -24.06
C ALA A 17 2.68 -9.86 -24.14
N GLU A 18 1.86 -9.24 -24.98
CA GLU A 18 1.57 -7.81 -24.90
C GLU A 18 1.07 -7.49 -23.48
N VAL A 19 1.81 -6.62 -22.80
CA VAL A 19 1.35 -5.94 -21.58
C VAL A 19 0.23 -4.98 -22.02
N PRO A 20 -1.03 -5.11 -21.57
CA PRO A 20 -2.05 -4.15 -21.90
C PRO A 20 -1.79 -2.87 -21.08
N GLY A 21 -1.03 -1.96 -21.69
CA GLY A 21 -1.01 -0.56 -21.27
C GLY A 21 -2.39 0.06 -21.54
N GLY A 22 -3.03 0.58 -20.50
CA GLY A 22 -4.27 1.33 -20.65
C GLY A 22 -5.19 1.28 -19.43
N LEU A 23 -4.71 1.70 -18.25
CA LEU A 23 -5.61 2.11 -17.16
C LEU A 23 -6.18 3.50 -17.49
N LEU A 24 -7.02 3.56 -18.54
CA LEU A 24 -7.87 4.70 -18.80
C LEU A 24 -9.05 4.61 -17.84
N LEU A 25 -9.08 5.52 -16.86
CA LEU A 25 -10.24 5.86 -16.04
C LEU A 25 -11.48 5.95 -16.93
N GLY A 26 -12.28 4.88 -16.91
CA GLY A 26 -13.57 4.80 -17.57
C GLY A 26 -14.49 5.86 -16.99
N ARG A 27 -14.75 6.89 -17.80
CA ARG A 27 -15.68 7.98 -17.53
C ARG A 27 -17.11 7.43 -17.47
N GLY A 28 -17.51 6.92 -16.31
CA GLY A 28 -18.89 6.60 -15.96
C GLY A 28 -19.64 7.87 -15.56
N ALA A 29 -20.33 8.49 -16.52
CA ALA A 29 -21.24 9.60 -16.26
C ALA A 29 -22.46 9.11 -15.45
N GLY A 30 -22.56 9.51 -14.17
CA GLY A 30 -23.80 9.32 -13.42
C GLY A 30 -23.77 9.38 -11.88
N ALA A 31 -22.60 9.28 -11.22
CA ALA A 31 -22.51 9.23 -9.73
C ALA A 31 -21.45 10.17 -9.11
N GLY A 32 -20.93 11.11 -9.89
CA GLY A 32 -19.60 11.73 -9.68
C GLY A 32 -19.55 12.99 -8.81
N ARG A 33 -20.10 12.98 -7.58
CA ARG A 33 -19.71 13.99 -6.56
C ARG A 33 -19.68 13.43 -5.13
N GLY A 34 -20.56 12.50 -4.81
CA GLY A 34 -20.61 11.87 -3.48
C GLY A 34 -19.53 10.81 -3.28
N ALA A 35 -19.30 9.96 -4.29
CA ALA A 35 -18.33 8.87 -4.21
C ALA A 35 -16.88 9.35 -4.26
N GLU A 36 -16.55 10.32 -5.12
CA GLU A 36 -15.21 10.93 -5.18
C GLU A 36 -14.83 11.56 -3.85
N GLY A 37 -15.74 12.32 -3.22
CA GLY A 37 -15.48 12.93 -1.92
C GLY A 37 -15.27 11.93 -0.78
N ILE A 38 -15.86 10.72 -0.85
CA ILE A 38 -15.62 9.65 0.13
C ILE A 38 -14.22 9.06 -0.05
N VAL A 39 -13.82 8.80 -1.30
CA VAL A 39 -12.49 8.25 -1.61
C VAL A 39 -11.40 9.26 -1.22
N ASP A 40 -11.57 10.53 -1.57
CA ASP A 40 -10.61 11.58 -1.20
C ASP A 40 -10.53 11.79 0.32
N ALA A 41 -11.63 11.57 1.05
CA ALA A 41 -11.60 11.60 2.51
C ALA A 41 -10.83 10.41 3.09
N ALA A 42 -11.05 9.20 2.57
CA ALA A 42 -10.30 8.01 2.99
C ALA A 42 -8.80 8.16 2.72
N ILE A 43 -8.42 8.64 1.52
CA ILE A 43 -7.02 8.91 1.15
C ILE A 43 -6.39 9.92 2.10
N ARG A 44 -7.09 11.02 2.42
CA ARG A 44 -6.57 11.99 3.39
C ARG A 44 -6.35 11.38 4.77
N HIS A 45 -7.29 10.59 5.28
CA HIS A 45 -7.12 9.99 6.60
C HIS A 45 -5.91 9.06 6.68
N LEU A 46 -5.54 8.39 5.58
CA LEU A 46 -4.44 7.43 5.54
C LEU A 46 -3.09 8.07 5.20
N TYR A 47 -3.07 9.03 4.29
CA TYR A 47 -1.82 9.53 3.69
C TYR A 47 -1.54 11.02 3.98
N SER A 48 -2.53 11.78 4.45
CA SER A 48 -2.38 13.20 4.79
C SER A 48 -3.34 13.60 5.92
N PRO A 49 -3.20 13.00 7.11
CA PRO A 49 -4.14 13.16 8.21
C PRO A 49 -4.11 14.59 8.79
N ASP A 50 -5.20 14.96 9.48
CA ASP A 50 -5.23 16.20 10.25
C ASP A 50 -4.42 16.05 11.53
N LEU A 51 -3.20 16.60 11.53
CA LEU A 51 -2.25 16.58 12.65
C LEU A 51 -2.77 17.31 13.91
N LYS A 52 -3.92 17.99 13.85
CA LYS A 52 -4.57 18.58 15.02
C LYS A 52 -5.49 17.59 15.76
N ALA A 53 -5.68 16.38 15.23
CA ALA A 53 -6.58 15.38 15.75
C ALA A 53 -5.99 13.96 15.57
N GLY A 54 -6.71 12.93 16.03
CA GLY A 54 -6.39 11.52 15.72
C GLY A 54 -5.31 10.85 16.59
N TRP A 55 -4.67 11.56 17.53
CA TRP A 55 -3.61 11.05 18.41
C TRP A 55 -4.04 9.91 19.36
N GLY A 56 -5.35 9.70 19.54
CA GLY A 56 -5.89 8.57 20.31
C GLY A 56 -5.88 7.22 19.57
N ILE A 57 -5.52 7.21 18.27
CA ILE A 57 -5.49 5.99 17.44
C ILE A 57 -4.06 5.45 17.35
N HIS A 58 -3.10 6.31 17.03
CA HIS A 58 -1.68 5.97 16.96
C HIS A 58 -0.83 7.17 17.40
N VAL A 59 0.30 6.89 18.06
CA VAL A 59 1.20 7.93 18.63
C VAL A 59 2.08 8.60 17.57
N VAL A 60 2.18 8.00 16.38
CA VAL A 60 2.85 8.56 15.21
C VAL A 60 1.84 8.67 14.07
N GLN A 61 1.83 9.81 13.39
CA GLN A 61 1.06 10.01 12.15
C GLN A 61 2.01 10.33 11.00
N GLU A 62 1.63 9.93 9.79
CA GLU A 62 2.47 10.08 8.62
C GLU A 62 1.78 10.92 7.54
N VAL A 63 2.52 11.86 6.95
CA VAL A 63 2.12 12.58 5.75
C VAL A 63 3.00 12.13 4.60
N LYS A 64 2.40 11.53 3.57
CA LYS A 64 3.07 11.12 2.35
C LYS A 64 3.05 12.25 1.32
N LEU A 65 4.22 12.54 0.78
CA LEU A 65 4.45 13.53 -0.27
C LEU A 65 5.20 12.87 -1.43
N LEU A 66 4.98 13.36 -2.64
CA LEU A 66 5.70 12.95 -3.84
C LEU A 66 6.58 14.11 -4.32
N ALA A 67 7.89 13.88 -4.32
CA ALA A 67 8.86 14.77 -4.95
C ALA A 67 9.14 14.26 -6.35
N ARG A 68 9.05 15.12 -7.36
CA ARG A 68 9.53 14.78 -8.70
C ARG A 68 11.04 14.66 -8.67
N LYS A 69 11.58 13.60 -9.28
CA LYS A 69 13.04 13.41 -9.36
C LYS A 69 13.74 14.57 -10.07
N GLU A 70 13.09 15.14 -11.10
CA GLU A 70 13.58 16.31 -11.83
C GLU A 70 13.71 17.58 -10.96
N ASP A 71 12.92 17.71 -9.89
CA ASP A 71 12.89 18.91 -9.05
C ASP A 71 13.82 18.82 -7.83
N ARG A 72 14.48 17.67 -7.62
CA ARG A 72 15.25 17.38 -6.38
C ARG A 72 16.36 18.39 -6.12
N GLU A 73 17.12 18.76 -7.14
CA GLU A 73 18.17 19.78 -7.00
C GLU A 73 17.60 21.13 -6.55
N GLY A 74 16.42 21.50 -7.07
CA GLY A 74 15.72 22.72 -6.70
C GLY A 74 15.16 22.69 -5.28
N LEU A 75 14.69 21.52 -4.81
CA LEU A 75 14.28 21.32 -3.42
C LEU A 75 15.48 21.48 -2.47
N ASP A 76 16.60 20.82 -2.78
CA ASP A 76 17.81 20.87 -1.97
C ASP A 76 18.39 22.29 -1.87
N ALA A 77 18.39 23.03 -2.98
CA ALA A 77 18.79 24.43 -3.00
C ALA A 77 17.90 25.30 -2.10
N ALA A 78 16.58 25.15 -2.18
CA ALA A 78 15.64 25.93 -1.38
C ALA A 78 15.71 25.60 0.13
N ILE A 79 15.96 24.32 0.46
CA ILE A 79 16.23 23.92 1.85
C ILE A 79 17.51 24.60 2.34
N GLN A 80 18.56 24.61 1.51
CA GLN A 80 19.83 25.23 1.89
C GLN A 80 19.69 26.75 2.09
N GLU A 81 18.90 27.44 1.25
CA GLU A 81 18.61 28.87 1.41
C GLU A 81 17.97 29.18 2.78
N LEU A 82 17.02 28.37 3.23
CA LEU A 82 16.41 28.52 4.55
C LEU A 82 17.39 28.23 5.68
N VAL A 83 18.23 27.21 5.51
CA VAL A 83 19.29 26.88 6.49
C VAL A 83 20.30 28.02 6.61
N ASP A 84 20.68 28.65 5.50
CA ASP A 84 21.66 29.74 5.46
C ASP A 84 21.17 31.00 6.18
N VAL A 85 19.85 31.23 6.24
CA VAL A 85 19.25 32.31 7.04
C VAL A 85 18.94 31.92 8.49
N GLY A 86 19.35 30.72 8.91
CA GLY A 86 19.31 30.26 10.30
C GLY A 86 18.11 29.38 10.68
N VAL A 87 17.33 28.88 9.71
CA VAL A 87 16.26 27.91 9.99
C VAL A 87 16.86 26.53 10.26
N LEU A 88 16.33 25.80 11.24
CA LEU A 88 16.73 24.42 11.48
C LEU A 88 16.44 23.56 10.24
N ARG A 89 17.39 22.68 9.86
CA ARG A 89 17.32 21.91 8.61
C ARG A 89 16.02 21.11 8.47
N GLU A 90 15.59 20.43 9.53
CA GLU A 90 14.36 19.64 9.54
C GLU A 90 13.11 20.52 9.32
N THR A 91 13.05 21.69 9.96
CA THR A 91 11.97 22.66 9.75
C THR A 91 11.98 23.24 8.34
N ALA A 92 13.17 23.48 7.78
CA ALA A 92 13.32 23.92 6.39
C ALA A 92 12.84 22.83 5.41
N MET A 93 13.26 21.58 5.63
CA MET A 93 12.82 20.41 4.84
C MET A 93 11.31 20.24 4.90
N GLU A 94 10.73 20.23 6.10
CA GLU A 94 9.28 20.13 6.30
C GLU A 94 8.55 21.22 5.52
N SER A 95 8.99 22.47 5.65
CA SER A 95 8.37 23.61 4.97
C SER A 95 8.45 23.48 3.46
N ILE A 96 9.64 23.20 2.91
CA ILE A 96 9.86 23.10 1.47
C ILE A 96 9.12 21.92 0.86
N TYR A 97 9.13 20.76 1.53
CA TYR A 97 8.42 19.59 1.03
C TYR A 97 6.91 19.80 1.05
N LYS A 98 6.33 20.36 2.12
CA LYS A 98 4.90 20.69 2.16
C LYS A 98 4.49 21.72 1.12
N GLU A 99 5.36 22.68 0.80
CA GLU A 99 5.08 23.73 -0.17
C GLU A 99 5.18 23.23 -1.62
N ARG A 100 6.21 22.43 -1.93
CA ARG A 100 6.62 22.15 -3.31
C ARG A 100 6.37 20.72 -3.78
N CYS A 101 6.22 19.76 -2.86
CA CYS A 101 5.90 18.39 -3.21
C CYS A 101 4.38 18.18 -3.34
N ILE A 102 3.98 17.11 -4.01
CA ILE A 102 2.58 16.77 -4.18
C ILE A 102 2.12 15.97 -2.96
N ALA A 103 1.19 16.52 -2.18
CA ALA A 103 0.57 15.76 -1.09
C ALA A 103 -0.33 14.64 -1.63
N VAL A 104 -0.27 13.47 -1.02
CA VAL A 104 -1.16 12.35 -1.33
C VAL A 104 -2.46 12.54 -0.54
N ASN A 105 -3.44 13.21 -1.14
CA ASN A 105 -4.66 13.67 -0.45
C ASN A 105 -5.94 13.59 -1.29
N ASP A 106 -5.87 12.99 -2.48
CA ASP A 106 -7.00 12.77 -3.37
C ASP A 106 -6.73 11.58 -4.31
N GLY A 107 -7.75 11.13 -5.04
CA GLY A 107 -7.62 10.02 -5.99
C GLY A 107 -6.46 10.17 -6.99
N PRO A 108 -6.31 11.31 -7.70
CA PRO A 108 -5.22 11.52 -8.64
C PRO A 108 -3.82 11.48 -8.02
N SER A 109 -3.61 12.10 -6.86
CA SER A 109 -2.31 12.07 -6.15
C SER A 109 -2.00 10.67 -5.61
N TRP A 110 -3.01 9.95 -5.12
CA TRP A 110 -2.87 8.55 -4.71
C TRP A 110 -2.52 7.62 -5.87
N ALA A 111 -3.12 7.81 -7.05
CA ALA A 111 -2.76 7.04 -8.23
C ALA A 111 -1.29 7.25 -8.64
N LYS A 112 -0.77 8.49 -8.51
CA LYS A 112 0.66 8.77 -8.71
C LYS A 112 1.52 8.08 -7.66
N TYR A 113 1.12 8.14 -6.39
CA TYR A 113 1.81 7.44 -5.31
C TYR A 113 1.91 5.94 -5.62
N MET A 114 0.77 5.29 -5.91
CA MET A 114 0.72 3.86 -6.26
C MET A 114 1.48 3.48 -7.54
N SER A 115 1.89 4.45 -8.36
CA SER A 115 2.73 4.20 -9.53
C SER A 115 4.23 4.14 -9.23
N THR A 116 4.65 4.56 -8.03
CA THR A 116 6.04 4.44 -7.57
C THR A 116 6.32 3.00 -7.15
N SER A 117 7.20 2.33 -7.89
CA SER A 117 7.46 0.89 -7.77
C SER A 117 8.73 0.54 -6.99
N GLY A 118 9.51 1.54 -6.56
CA GLY A 118 10.85 1.30 -6.01
C GLY A 118 11.84 1.04 -7.13
N SER A 119 11.74 1.81 -8.21
CA SER A 119 12.63 1.76 -9.37
C SER A 119 13.37 3.09 -9.59
N PRO A 120 14.63 3.05 -10.07
CA PRO A 120 15.33 4.25 -10.56
C PRO A 120 14.55 5.00 -11.64
N GLU A 121 13.71 4.31 -12.41
CA GLU A 121 12.90 4.89 -13.50
C GLU A 121 11.59 5.53 -13.02
N ASP A 122 11.22 5.40 -11.74
CA ASP A 122 10.01 6.03 -11.20
C ASP A 122 10.10 7.57 -11.35
N GLU A 123 9.01 8.23 -11.74
CA GLU A 123 8.95 9.69 -11.92
C GLU A 123 9.10 10.45 -10.58
N TYR A 124 8.69 9.82 -9.47
CA TYR A 124 8.60 10.43 -8.15
C TYR A 124 9.38 9.64 -7.09
N ASP A 125 10.04 10.37 -6.20
CA ASP A 125 10.50 9.87 -4.90
C ASP A 125 9.41 10.07 -3.85
N ILE A 126 9.22 9.08 -2.98
CA ILE A 126 8.31 9.19 -1.82
C ILE A 126 9.06 9.89 -0.69
N ILE A 127 8.43 10.91 -0.11
CA ILE A 127 8.84 11.55 1.13
C ILE A 127 7.78 11.27 2.18
N THR A 128 8.20 10.75 3.34
CA THR A 128 7.32 10.53 4.50
C THR A 128 7.72 11.50 5.60
N LEU A 129 6.79 12.38 5.99
CA LEU A 129 6.93 13.20 7.19
C LEU A 129 6.23 12.49 8.34
N GLN A 130 6.97 12.14 9.38
CA GLN A 130 6.44 11.46 10.56
C GLN A 130 6.28 12.46 11.71
N TYR A 131 5.12 12.45 12.36
CA TYR A 131 4.75 13.38 13.42
C TYR A 131 4.37 12.64 14.68
N THR A 132 4.73 13.20 15.82
CA THR A 132 4.05 12.96 17.10
C THR A 132 3.15 14.16 17.42
N GLU A 133 2.38 14.07 18.50
CA GLU A 133 1.57 15.20 18.99
C GLU A 133 2.43 16.44 19.30
N GLU A 134 3.73 16.24 19.59
CA GLU A 134 4.68 17.31 19.91
C GLU A 134 5.25 18.02 18.66
N GLY A 135 5.12 17.43 17.48
CA GLY A 135 5.62 18.00 16.22
C GLY A 135 6.27 16.97 15.30
N LEU A 136 7.05 17.46 14.35
CA LEU A 136 7.79 16.61 13.41
C LEU A 136 8.80 15.76 14.18
N LEU A 137 8.71 14.44 14.01
CA LEU A 137 9.60 13.45 14.61
C LEU A 137 10.77 13.12 13.68
N SER A 138 10.48 12.85 12.41
CA SER A 138 11.46 12.39 11.42
C SER A 138 10.97 12.62 10.00
N ILE A 139 11.92 12.66 9.07
CA ILE A 139 11.68 12.70 7.63
C ILE A 139 12.38 11.49 7.02
N ASP A 140 11.63 10.68 6.27
CA ASP A 140 12.16 9.60 5.45
C ASP A 140 12.07 9.99 3.97
N GLU A 141 13.18 9.84 3.24
CA GLU A 141 13.31 10.22 1.83
C GLU A 141 13.79 9.02 1.02
N ASN A 142 12.96 8.56 0.08
CA ASN A 142 13.34 7.48 -0.83
C ASN A 142 14.21 7.99 -2.00
N ARG A 143 15.34 8.63 -1.70
CA ARG A 143 16.22 9.24 -2.74
C ARG A 143 16.79 8.23 -3.73
N ASP A 144 17.06 7.02 -3.25
CA ASP A 144 17.67 5.98 -4.07
C ASP A 144 16.62 5.21 -4.90
N GLY A 145 15.35 5.57 -4.76
CA GLY A 145 14.26 4.92 -5.48
C GLY A 145 14.09 3.45 -5.10
N HIS A 146 14.39 3.05 -3.87
CA HIS A 146 14.26 1.65 -3.43
C HIS A 146 12.91 1.34 -2.77
N ALA A 147 12.24 2.34 -2.22
CA ALA A 147 10.92 2.19 -1.62
C ALA A 147 9.83 2.22 -2.70
N ALA A 148 8.98 1.19 -2.68
CA ALA A 148 7.75 1.18 -3.44
C ALA A 148 6.63 1.85 -2.64
N ALA A 149 5.62 2.36 -3.32
CA ALA A 149 4.35 2.64 -2.69
C ALA A 149 3.68 1.32 -2.27
N PHE A 150 3.07 1.34 -1.09
CA PHE A 150 2.32 0.22 -0.57
C PHE A 150 0.83 0.55 -0.58
N GLY A 151 0.06 -0.39 -1.12
CA GLY A 151 -1.40 -0.32 -1.08
C GLY A 151 -1.90 -0.78 0.28
N ASP A 152 -2.72 0.04 0.91
CA ASP A 152 -3.40 -0.27 2.16
C ASP A 152 -4.82 -0.82 1.90
N ASP A 153 -5.70 -0.71 2.89
CA ASP A 153 -7.11 -1.10 2.81
C ASP A 153 -7.83 -0.55 1.56
N ILE A 154 -7.44 0.64 1.06
CA ILE A 154 -8.02 1.21 -0.17
C ILE A 154 -7.67 0.36 -1.38
N ALA A 155 -6.41 -0.09 -1.50
CA ALA A 155 -5.99 -0.94 -2.60
C ALA A 155 -6.70 -2.30 -2.54
N ILE A 156 -6.84 -2.88 -1.36
CA ILE A 156 -7.53 -4.15 -1.16
C ILE A 156 -9.03 -4.03 -1.48
N GLU A 157 -9.69 -2.94 -1.09
CA GLU A 157 -11.09 -2.68 -1.44
C GLU A 157 -11.29 -2.48 -2.95
N CYS A 158 -10.34 -1.81 -3.62
CA CYS A 158 -10.32 -1.69 -5.08
C CYS A 158 -10.22 -3.07 -5.75
N LEU A 159 -9.30 -3.93 -5.28
CA LEU A 159 -9.18 -5.31 -5.78
C LEU A 159 -10.45 -6.13 -5.51
N ALA A 160 -11.02 -6.03 -4.31
CA ALA A 160 -12.28 -6.69 -3.96
C ALA A 160 -13.38 -6.31 -4.97
N THR A 161 -13.50 -5.01 -5.25
CA THR A 161 -14.45 -4.46 -6.22
C THR A 161 -14.21 -4.95 -7.64
N GLU A 162 -12.98 -4.85 -8.14
CA GLU A 162 -12.62 -5.27 -9.51
C GLU A 162 -12.93 -6.75 -9.74
N PHE A 163 -12.53 -7.61 -8.79
CA PHE A 163 -12.74 -9.05 -8.89
C PHE A 163 -14.13 -9.51 -8.41
N LYS A 164 -14.97 -8.60 -7.90
CA LYS A 164 -16.31 -8.89 -7.36
C LYS A 164 -16.29 -10.01 -6.31
N ARG A 165 -15.22 -10.02 -5.50
CA ARG A 165 -14.92 -11.00 -4.45
C ARG A 165 -14.77 -10.28 -3.13
N GLU A 166 -15.29 -10.87 -2.06
CA GLU A 166 -14.92 -10.44 -0.72
C GLU A 166 -13.45 -10.84 -0.45
N VAL A 167 -12.69 -9.93 0.15
CA VAL A 167 -11.31 -10.17 0.58
C VAL A 167 -11.27 -10.08 2.08
N TYR A 168 -10.85 -11.15 2.75
CA TYR A 168 -10.66 -11.16 4.20
C TYR A 168 -9.18 -11.13 4.50
N VAL A 169 -8.72 -10.05 5.11
CA VAL A 169 -7.36 -9.98 5.64
C VAL A 169 -7.37 -10.51 7.07
N VAL A 170 -6.56 -11.54 7.30
CA VAL A 170 -6.31 -12.14 8.60
C VAL A 170 -4.98 -11.61 9.09
N GLN A 171 -5.01 -10.83 10.15
CA GLN A 171 -3.82 -10.26 10.76
C GLN A 171 -3.56 -10.96 12.09
N ALA A 172 -2.32 -11.39 12.31
CA ALA A 172 -1.85 -11.88 13.60
C ALA A 172 -0.73 -10.97 14.11
N HIS A 173 -0.88 -10.46 15.34
CA HIS A 173 0.12 -9.62 15.99
C HIS A 173 0.88 -10.41 17.07
N GLY A 174 2.04 -10.94 16.69
CA GLY A 174 3.05 -11.43 17.63
C GLY A 174 4.16 -10.41 17.84
N SER A 175 4.95 -10.57 18.91
CA SER A 175 6.10 -9.69 19.22
C SER A 175 7.19 -9.63 18.12
N ASP A 176 7.14 -10.56 17.17
CA ASP A 176 8.09 -10.78 16.08
C ASP A 176 7.42 -11.31 14.78
N ALA A 177 6.14 -11.01 14.57
CA ALA A 177 5.32 -11.60 13.49
C ALA A 177 5.08 -13.13 13.60
N MET A 178 5.50 -13.77 14.70
CA MET A 178 5.25 -15.20 14.93
C MET A 178 3.93 -15.42 15.66
N VAL A 179 3.23 -16.47 15.26
CA VAL A 179 1.97 -16.87 15.90
C VAL A 179 2.27 -17.69 17.17
N ASP A 180 2.52 -17.05 18.32
CA ASP A 180 2.39 -17.64 19.66
C ASP A 180 0.92 -17.98 20.11
N GLU A 181 0.77 -18.67 21.25
CA GLU A 181 -0.55 -19.20 21.70
C GLU A 181 -1.51 -18.13 22.23
N ASP A 182 -1.01 -16.91 22.51
CA ASP A 182 -1.78 -15.78 23.07
C ASP A 182 -2.14 -14.70 22.02
N ASN A 183 -2.02 -15.01 20.72
CA ASN A 183 -2.25 -14.03 19.67
C ASN A 183 -3.68 -13.53 19.56
N CYS A 184 -3.78 -12.22 19.39
CA CYS A 184 -4.98 -11.60 18.83
C CYS A 184 -4.97 -11.79 17.31
N VAL A 185 -5.95 -12.55 16.81
CA VAL A 185 -6.25 -12.64 15.38
C VAL A 185 -7.33 -11.63 15.03
N PHE A 186 -7.03 -10.73 14.11
CA PHE A 186 -7.99 -9.77 13.58
C PHE A 186 -8.44 -10.18 12.19
N PHE A 187 -9.73 -10.00 11.93
CA PHE A 187 -10.33 -10.19 10.61
C PHE A 187 -10.78 -8.83 10.09
N LEU A 188 -10.18 -8.40 8.99
CA LEU A 188 -10.49 -7.15 8.31
C LEU A 188 -11.22 -7.50 7.00
N PRO A 189 -12.56 -7.34 6.96
CA PRO A 189 -13.34 -7.67 5.77
C PRO A 189 -13.35 -6.48 4.79
N HIS A 190 -12.94 -6.74 3.55
CA HIS A 190 -13.05 -5.80 2.43
C HIS A 190 -14.13 -6.31 1.47
N ARG A 191 -15.20 -5.53 1.35
CA ARG A 191 -16.38 -5.89 0.56
C ARG A 191 -16.36 -5.14 -0.77
N PRO A 192 -16.65 -5.81 -1.92
CA PRO A 192 -16.74 -5.14 -3.20
C PRO A 192 -17.82 -4.06 -3.20
N ARG A 193 -17.56 -2.95 -3.88
CA ARG A 193 -18.61 -1.99 -4.23
C ARG A 193 -19.51 -2.59 -5.32
N GLY A 194 -20.62 -3.19 -4.91
CA GLY A 194 -21.61 -3.77 -5.81
C GLY A 194 -21.98 -5.20 -5.45
N GLN A 195 -22.28 -6.01 -6.46
CA GLN A 195 -22.66 -7.41 -6.28
C GLN A 195 -21.42 -8.30 -6.09
N ILE A 196 -21.52 -9.22 -5.13
CA ILE A 196 -20.55 -10.31 -4.94
C ILE A 196 -20.92 -11.42 -5.93
N CYS A 197 -19.98 -11.78 -6.81
CA CYS A 197 -20.21 -12.76 -7.88
C CYS A 197 -19.42 -14.05 -7.69
N GLU A 198 -18.49 -14.07 -6.74
CA GLU A 198 -17.40 -15.02 -6.70
C GLU A 198 -17.06 -15.39 -5.24
N THR A 199 -16.36 -16.52 -5.06
CA THR A 199 -15.98 -17.00 -3.72
C THR A 199 -14.98 -16.05 -3.03
N PRO A 200 -15.06 -15.89 -1.70
CA PRO A 200 -14.14 -15.03 -0.97
C PRO A 200 -12.69 -15.52 -1.06
N ILE A 201 -11.76 -14.60 -0.91
CA ILE A 201 -10.34 -14.90 -0.74
C ILE A 201 -9.88 -14.49 0.65
N PHE A 202 -8.89 -15.21 1.17
CA PHE A 202 -8.31 -14.95 2.48
C PHE A 202 -6.83 -14.63 2.29
N LEU A 203 -6.39 -13.51 2.84
CA LEU A 203 -4.99 -13.09 2.84
C LEU A 203 -4.50 -13.11 4.29
N PHE A 204 -3.34 -13.70 4.53
CA PHE A 204 -2.64 -13.55 5.79
C PHE A 204 -1.67 -12.37 5.70
N MET A 205 -1.84 -11.41 6.59
CA MET A 205 -0.98 -10.25 6.73
C MET A 205 0.02 -10.52 7.85
N LYS A 206 1.27 -10.75 7.49
CA LYS A 206 2.38 -10.85 8.43
C LYS A 206 2.84 -9.43 8.77
N GLY A 207 2.49 -8.97 9.97
CA GLY A 207 2.96 -7.67 10.45
C GLY A 207 4.46 -7.72 10.69
N THR A 208 5.25 -6.96 9.93
CA THR A 208 6.73 -7.04 9.96
C THR A 208 7.38 -6.31 11.13
N GLY A 209 6.73 -6.27 12.30
CA GLY A 209 7.22 -5.61 13.52
C GLY A 209 7.51 -4.10 13.38
N TRP A 210 7.27 -3.53 12.20
CA TRP A 210 7.61 -2.17 11.83
C TRP A 210 6.33 -1.38 11.56
N CYS A 211 5.71 -0.90 12.64
CA CYS A 211 4.62 0.05 12.57
C CYS A 211 5.17 1.39 12.03
N GLY A 212 5.16 1.60 10.71
CA GLY A 212 5.54 2.89 10.09
C GLY A 212 6.27 2.84 8.74
N ALA A 213 6.59 1.67 8.18
CA ALA A 213 7.24 1.58 6.85
C ALA A 213 6.37 0.93 5.78
N GLY A 214 5.12 0.56 6.09
CA GLY A 214 4.18 0.02 5.10
C GLY A 214 4.57 -1.33 4.50
N ALA A 215 5.49 -2.07 5.12
CA ALA A 215 6.02 -3.32 4.59
C ALA A 215 5.24 -4.56 5.08
N ASP A 216 3.92 -4.49 5.12
CA ASP A 216 3.11 -5.65 5.49
C ASP A 216 3.08 -6.66 4.34
N HIS A 217 3.46 -7.89 4.66
CA HIS A 217 3.52 -8.96 3.66
C HIS A 217 2.21 -9.73 3.64
N TYR A 218 1.59 -9.78 2.46
CA TYR A 218 0.34 -10.52 2.23
C TYR A 218 0.62 -11.84 1.53
N GLU A 219 0.19 -12.95 2.12
CA GLU A 219 0.23 -14.27 1.51
C GLU A 219 -1.17 -14.89 1.42
N PRO A 220 -1.49 -15.66 0.38
CA PRO A 220 -2.80 -16.31 0.29
C PRO A 220 -2.95 -17.38 1.37
N LEU A 221 -4.05 -17.33 2.11
CA LEU A 221 -4.45 -18.40 3.01
C LEU A 221 -5.19 -19.49 2.24
N ILE A 222 -4.59 -20.67 2.19
CA ILE A 222 -5.16 -21.84 1.53
C ILE A 222 -5.61 -22.83 2.61
N ALA A 223 -6.92 -23.01 2.72
CA ALA A 223 -7.48 -24.04 3.58
C ALA A 223 -7.28 -25.42 2.95
N ASN A 224 -6.65 -26.33 3.68
CA ASN A 224 -6.54 -27.72 3.27
C ASN A 224 -7.67 -28.53 3.93
N PRO A 225 -8.50 -29.25 3.18
CA PRO A 225 -9.54 -30.08 3.75
C PRO A 225 -8.88 -31.22 4.54
N ILE A 226 -9.09 -31.21 5.86
CA ILE A 226 -8.71 -32.33 6.72
C ILE A 226 -9.90 -33.29 6.74
N PRO A 227 -9.68 -34.63 6.68
CA PRO A 227 -10.76 -35.58 6.90
C PRO A 227 -11.54 -35.22 8.16
N LEU A 228 -12.87 -35.39 8.14
CA LEU A 228 -13.70 -35.08 9.31
C LEU A 228 -13.36 -36.05 10.45
N ILE A 229 -12.40 -35.70 11.31
CA ILE A 229 -12.01 -36.52 12.47
C ILE A 229 -13.03 -36.34 13.60
N SER A 230 -13.64 -35.16 13.71
CA SER A 230 -14.73 -34.85 14.64
C SER A 230 -15.55 -33.63 14.14
N PRO A 231 -16.90 -33.64 14.24
CA PRO A 231 -17.74 -32.51 13.86
C PRO A 231 -17.51 -31.25 14.72
N GLU A 232 -16.87 -31.37 15.89
CA GLU A 232 -16.61 -30.26 16.81
C GLU A 232 -15.48 -29.33 16.35
N ARG A 233 -14.69 -29.73 15.34
CA ARG A 233 -13.54 -28.96 14.82
C ARG A 233 -13.64 -28.66 13.32
N ALA A 234 -14.83 -28.77 12.74
CA ALA A 234 -15.04 -28.54 11.33
C ALA A 234 -15.74 -27.20 11.08
N ALA A 235 -15.16 -26.37 10.22
CA ALA A 235 -15.91 -25.32 9.56
C ALA A 235 -16.77 -25.98 8.47
N VAL A 236 -18.09 -25.87 8.59
CA VAL A 236 -19.03 -26.40 7.59
C VAL A 236 -19.28 -25.31 6.55
N VAL A 237 -18.91 -25.57 5.30
CA VAL A 237 -19.32 -24.75 4.16
C VAL A 237 -20.74 -25.18 3.79
N LEU A 238 -21.72 -24.29 3.97
CA LEU A 238 -23.12 -24.50 3.59
C LEU A 238 -23.38 -24.05 2.15
#